data_AF-A0A563W0Y8-F1
#
_entry.id   AF-A0A563W0Y8-F1
#
_cell.length_a   1.000
_cell.length_b   1.000
_cell.length_c   1.000
_cell.angle_alpha   90.00
_cell.angle_beta   90.00
_cell.angle_gamma   90.00
#
_symmetry.space_group_name_H-M   'P 1'
#
loop_
_entity.id
_entity.type
_entity.pdbx_description
1 polymer ?
#
loop_
_entity_poly.entity_id
_entity_poly.type
_entity_poly.pdbx_seq_one_letter_code
_entity_poly.pdbx_strand_id
1 'polypeptide(L)'
;MTMDVELQILKHLKRSPAPTVALIDQYCSAYNDIFPEVRSYEYFKYLHQGIISKIKRKSLPEIAKVVGISSPQSLHHFLAS
;
A
#
# COMPACT_ATOMS: atom_id res chain seq x y z
N MET A 1 -30.59 13.34 -16.22
CA MET A 1 -30.18 11.93 -16.15
C MET A 1 -28.64 11.77 -16.08
N THR A 2 -27.90 12.77 -15.57
CA THR A 2 -26.43 12.85 -15.71
C THR A 2 -25.65 12.80 -14.38
N MET A 3 -26.22 13.24 -13.25
CA MET A 3 -25.53 13.21 -11.94
C MET A 3 -25.36 11.79 -11.36
N ASP A 4 -26.29 10.88 -11.61
CA ASP A 4 -26.28 9.52 -11.02
C ASP A 4 -25.13 8.67 -11.57
N VAL A 5 -24.84 8.84 -12.87
CA VAL A 5 -23.77 8.12 -13.57
C VAL A 5 -22.38 8.57 -13.08
N GLU A 6 -22.15 9.87 -12.88
CA GLU A 6 -20.88 10.37 -12.33
C GLU A 6 -20.61 9.88 -10.90
N LEU A 7 -21.63 9.89 -10.04
CA LEU A 7 -21.52 9.34 -8.67
C LEU A 7 -21.27 7.83 -8.67
N GLN A 8 -21.81 7.10 -9.64
CA GLN A 8 -21.62 5.66 -9.79
C GLN A 8 -20.24 5.31 -10.38
N ILE A 9 -19.68 6.17 -11.24
CA ILE A 9 -18.29 6.09 -11.73
C ILE A 9 -17.29 6.41 -10.60
N LEU A 10 -17.55 7.43 -9.78
CA LEU A 10 -16.75 7.77 -8.59
C LEU A 10 -16.69 6.63 -7.57
N LYS A 11 -17.77 5.84 -7.41
CA LYS A 11 -17.79 4.66 -6.54
C LYS A 11 -16.90 3.51 -7.04
N HIS A 12 -16.61 3.45 -8.33
CA HIS A 12 -15.77 2.39 -8.95
C HIS A 12 -14.35 2.86 -9.30
N LEU A 13 -14.06 4.16 -9.11
CA LEU A 13 -12.72 4.69 -9.27
C LEU A 13 -11.81 4.07 -8.20
N LYS A 14 -10.72 3.45 -8.67
CA LYS A 14 -9.65 2.95 -7.79
C LYS A 14 -9.22 4.09 -6.87
N ARG A 15 -9.40 3.89 -5.55
CA ARG A 15 -8.92 4.83 -4.55
C ARG A 15 -7.42 5.12 -4.79
N SER A 16 -6.96 6.32 -4.49
CA SER A 16 -5.52 6.58 -4.52
C SER A 16 -4.83 5.84 -3.38
N PRO A 17 -3.60 5.33 -3.60
CA PRO A 17 -2.82 4.72 -2.53
C PRO A 17 -2.48 5.75 -1.47
N ALA A 18 -2.50 5.35 -0.20
CA ALA A 18 -2.11 6.19 0.92
C ALA A 18 -0.66 6.66 0.75
N PRO A 19 -0.36 7.94 1.02
CA PRO A 19 1.00 8.46 0.94
C PRO A 19 1.90 7.84 2.01
N THR A 20 3.20 7.73 1.72
CA THR A 20 4.21 7.30 2.69
C THR A 20 5.28 8.39 2.81
N VAL A 21 6.53 8.01 3.12
CA VAL A 21 7.65 8.95 3.05
C VAL A 21 7.92 9.25 1.58
N ALA A 22 8.10 10.53 1.22
CA ALA A 22 8.25 10.99 -0.16
C ALA A 22 9.30 10.19 -0.97
N LEU A 23 10.42 9.81 -0.35
CA LEU A 23 11.44 8.95 -0.98
C LEU A 23 10.87 7.60 -1.43
N ILE A 24 10.02 6.98 -0.61
CA ILE A 24 9.37 5.70 -0.91
C ILE A 24 8.31 5.91 -1.98
N ASP A 25 7.50 6.97 -1.87
CA ASP A 25 6.49 7.30 -2.88
C ASP A 25 7.12 7.45 -4.27
N GLN A 26 8.23 8.18 -4.36
CA GLN A 26 8.99 8.39 -5.59
C GLN A 26 9.65 7.12 -6.10
N TYR A 27 10.26 6.33 -5.21
CA TYR A 27 10.88 5.07 -5.60
C TYR A 27 9.83 4.06 -6.09
N CYS A 28 8.71 3.93 -5.39
CA CYS A 28 7.66 2.97 -5.70
C CYS A 28 6.81 3.39 -6.91
N SER A 29 6.79 4.67 -7.31
CA SER A 29 5.93 5.13 -8.41
C SER A 29 6.18 4.40 -9.72
N ALA A 30 7.43 4.00 -9.99
CA ALA A 30 7.81 3.24 -11.18
C ALA A 30 7.19 1.83 -11.21
N TYR A 31 6.72 1.30 -10.07
CA TYR A 31 6.17 -0.04 -9.93
C TYR A 31 4.64 -0.06 -9.80
N ASN A 32 3.99 1.12 -9.78
CA ASN A 32 2.54 1.23 -9.55
C ASN A 32 1.72 0.38 -10.54
N ASP A 33 2.10 0.38 -11.82
CA ASP A 33 1.35 -0.27 -12.88
C ASP A 33 1.48 -1.81 -12.87
N ILE A 34 2.42 -2.35 -12.06
CA ILE A 34 2.58 -3.80 -11.85
C ILE A 34 1.47 -4.34 -10.95
N PHE A 35 0.87 -3.49 -10.10
CA PHE A 35 -0.11 -3.94 -9.12
C PHE A 35 -1.54 -3.78 -9.66
N PRO A 36 -2.29 -4.89 -9.81
CA PRO A 36 -3.69 -4.82 -10.24
C PRO A 36 -4.58 -4.17 -9.17
N GLU A 37 -4.18 -4.20 -7.90
CA GLU A 37 -4.92 -3.65 -6.78
C GLU A 37 -4.13 -2.58 -6.03
N VAL A 38 -4.83 -1.49 -5.66
CA VAL A 38 -4.25 -0.38 -4.88
C VAL A 38 -3.73 -0.87 -3.52
N ARG A 39 -4.41 -1.84 -2.90
CA ARG A 39 -3.97 -2.43 -1.62
C ARG A 39 -2.61 -3.12 -1.74
N SER A 40 -2.39 -3.88 -2.80
CA SER A 40 -1.11 -4.56 -3.03
C SER A 40 0.02 -3.55 -3.23
N TYR A 41 -0.25 -2.46 -3.96
CA TYR A 41 0.72 -1.38 -4.11
C TYR A 41 1.01 -0.66 -2.78
N GLU A 42 0.01 -0.44 -1.94
CA GLU A 42 0.25 0.10 -0.59
C GLU A 42 1.10 -0.83 0.28
N TYR A 43 0.82 -2.13 0.28
CA TYR A 43 1.64 -3.10 1.02
C TYR A 43 3.08 -3.13 0.53
N PHE A 44 3.30 -2.99 -0.78
CA PHE A 44 4.64 -2.82 -1.34
C PHE A 44 5.35 -1.59 -0.77
N LYS A 45 4.69 -0.44 -0.72
CA LYS A 45 5.23 0.79 -0.13
C LYS A 45 5.52 0.65 1.36
N TYR A 46 4.58 0.07 2.11
CA TYR A 46 4.75 -0.16 3.55
C TYR A 46 5.89 -1.13 3.86
N LEU A 47 6.08 -2.15 3.02
CA LEU A 47 7.21 -3.06 3.15
C LEU A 47 8.54 -2.29 3.03
N HIS A 48 8.68 -1.43 2.01
CA HIS A 48 9.87 -0.58 1.84
C HIS A 48 10.07 0.34 3.04
N GLN A 49 9.00 0.96 3.55
CA GLN A 49 9.05 1.81 4.74
C GLN A 49 9.56 1.06 5.97
N GLY A 50 9.05 -0.16 6.20
CA GLY A 50 9.53 -1.03 7.25
C GLY A 50 11.00 -1.40 7.11
N ILE A 51 11.42 -1.74 5.88
CA ILE A 51 12.80 -2.13 5.58
C ILE A 51 13.78 -0.99 5.81
N ILE A 52 13.42 0.27 5.55
CA ILE A 52 14.32 1.41 5.82
C ILE A 52 14.18 1.96 7.24
N SER A 53 13.13 1.58 7.97
CA SER A 53 12.93 2.05 9.35
C SER A 53 14.04 1.61 10.29
N LYS A 54 14.24 2.37 11.38
CA LYS A 54 15.27 2.14 12.41
C LYS A 54 14.92 1.03 13.41
N ILE A 55 13.93 0.18 13.10
CA ILE A 55 13.52 -0.91 14.01
C ILE A 55 14.61 -1.97 14.12
N LYS A 56 14.80 -2.50 15.33
CA LYS A 56 15.84 -3.50 15.64
C LYS A 56 15.59 -4.83 14.92
N ARG A 57 14.33 -5.25 14.80
CA ARG A 57 13.93 -6.52 14.18
C ARG A 57 13.07 -6.25 12.95
N LYS A 58 13.50 -6.71 11.77
CA LYS A 58 12.81 -6.48 10.49
C LYS A 58 11.91 -7.64 10.06
N SER A 59 11.28 -8.32 11.00
CA SER A 59 10.30 -9.36 10.66
C SER A 59 9.00 -8.72 10.17
N LEU A 60 8.28 -9.37 9.25
CA LEU A 60 7.02 -8.84 8.68
C LEU A 60 6.01 -8.39 9.74
N PRO A 61 5.79 -9.13 10.86
CA PRO A 61 4.88 -8.67 11.91
C PRO A 61 5.32 -7.38 12.60
N GLU A 62 6.63 -7.15 12.74
CA GLU A 62 7.17 -5.95 13.39
C GLU A 62 7.10 -4.75 12.45
N ILE A 63 7.38 -4.97 11.17
CA ILE A 63 7.18 -3.96 10.13
C ILE A 63 5.71 -3.54 10.09
N ALA A 64 4.78 -4.51 10.05
CA ALA A 64 3.34 -4.23 9.99
C ALA A 64 2.87 -3.33 11.14
N LYS A 65 3.36 -3.56 12.37
CA LYS A 65 3.05 -2.71 13.53
C LYS A 65 3.53 -1.27 13.34
N VAL A 66 4.76 -1.09 12.86
CA VAL A 66 5.39 0.23 12.75
C VAL A 66 4.80 1.07 11.62
N VAL A 67 4.34 0.42 10.54
CA VAL A 67 3.71 1.09 9.39
C VAL A 67 2.19 1.18 9.50
N GLY A 68 1.62 0.80 10.66
CA GLY A 68 0.19 0.99 10.96
C GLY A 68 -0.75 0.01 10.26
N ILE A 69 -0.26 -1.15 9.82
CA ILE A 69 -1.10 -2.20 9.23
C ILE A 69 -1.83 -2.95 10.35
N SER A 70 -3.16 -2.99 10.26
CA SER A 70 -4.03 -3.59 11.29
C SER A 70 -3.83 -5.10 11.47
N SER A 71 -3.49 -5.83 10.40
CA SER A 71 -3.23 -7.26 10.44
C SER A 71 -1.75 -7.57 10.17
N PRO A 72 -1.03 -8.17 11.13
CA PRO A 72 0.37 -8.58 10.96
C PRO A 72 0.60 -9.56 9.79
N GLN A 73 -0.45 -10.27 9.37
CA GLN A 73 -0.41 -11.25 8.29
C GLN A 73 -0.52 -10.60 6.91
N SER A 74 -0.96 -9.35 6.78
CA SER A 74 -1.17 -8.73 5.47
C SER A 74 0.10 -8.67 4.62
N LEU A 75 1.25 -8.39 5.23
CA LEU A 75 2.54 -8.40 4.52
C LEU A 75 3.00 -9.81 4.14
N HIS A 76 2.65 -10.82 4.94
CA HIS A 76 2.92 -12.22 4.59
C HIS A 76 2.07 -12.65 3.40
N HIS A 77 0.76 -12.35 3.43
CA HIS A 77 -0.14 -12.63 2.30
C HIS A 77 0.30 -11.91 1.03
N PHE A 78 0.80 -10.68 1.15
CA PHE A 78 1.35 -9.93 0.02
C PHE A 78 2.59 -10.59 -0.63
N LEU A 79 3.43 -11.26 0.16
CA LEU A 79 4.66 -11.89 -0.35
C LEU A 79 4.49 -13.35 -0.77
N ALA A 80 3.53 -14.06 -0.17
CA ALA A 80 3.28 -15.48 -0.42
C ALA A 80 2.26 -15.73 -1.54
N SER A 81 1.66 -14.67 -2.10
CA SER A 81 0.70 -14.72 -3.20
C SER A 81 1.37 -14.85 -4.56
#